data_AF-A0AAD9G2X0-F1
#
_entry.id   AF-A0AAD9G2X0-F1
#
_cell.length_a   1.000
_cell.length_b   1.000
_cell.length_c   1.000
_cell.angle_alpha   90.00
_cell.angle_beta   90.00
_cell.angle_gamma   90.00
#
_symmetry.space_group_name_H-M   'P 1'
#
loop_
_entity.id
_entity.type
_entity.pdbx_description
1 polymer ?
#
loop_
_entity_poly.entity_id
_entity_poly.type
_entity_poly.pdbx_seq_one_letter_code
_entity_poly.pdbx_strand_id
1 'polypeptide(L)'
;MVARKSRTDASIVIEVRAYPSKQQEKVVVLTLWSHSHLRRPNFPVLKDAWHELRENMDRWSQNMHKNILETLEPSIQEPAH
;
A
#
# COMPACT_ATOMS: atom_id res chain seq x y z
N MET A 1 11.58 13.65 -28.57
CA MET A 1 11.91 12.84 -27.37
C MET A 1 11.11 11.56 -27.42
N VAL A 2 11.72 10.37 -27.33
CA VAL A 2 11.00 9.09 -27.30
C VAL A 2 10.85 8.65 -25.84
N ALA A 3 9.63 8.61 -25.33
CA ALA A 3 9.36 8.10 -23.99
C ALA A 3 9.56 6.56 -23.97
N ARG A 4 10.39 6.07 -23.05
CA ARG A 4 10.58 4.64 -22.81
C ARG A 4 9.79 4.21 -21.58
N LYS A 5 9.13 3.05 -21.64
CA LYS A 5 8.31 2.52 -20.55
C LYS A 5 9.05 1.41 -19.82
N SER A 6 9.09 1.48 -18.50
CA SER A 6 9.43 0.35 -17.62
C SER A 6 8.15 -0.21 -17.00
N ARG A 7 8.13 -1.51 -16.72
CA ARG A 7 7.00 -2.17 -16.06
C ARG A 7 7.35 -2.48 -14.60
N THR A 8 6.43 -2.15 -13.71
CA THR A 8 6.44 -2.59 -12.32
C THR A 8 5.26 -3.53 -12.11
N ASP A 9 5.49 -4.62 -11.41
CA ASP A 9 4.40 -5.47 -10.91
C ASP A 9 4.24 -5.19 -9.40
N ALA A 10 3.00 -5.02 -8.94
CA ALA A 10 2.69 -4.77 -7.53
C ALA A 10 1.61 -5.74 -7.05
N SER A 11 1.71 -6.17 -5.80
CA SER A 11 0.75 -7.05 -5.15
C SER A 11 0.47 -6.55 -3.74
N ILE A 12 -0.79 -6.59 -3.35
CA ILE A 12 -1.26 -6.21 -2.03
C ILE A 12 -2.06 -7.37 -1.47
N VAL A 13 -1.79 -7.74 -0.22
CA VAL A 13 -2.52 -8.77 0.52
C VAL A 13 -3.08 -8.11 1.78
N ILE A 14 -4.39 -8.22 1.95
CA ILE A 14 -5.10 -7.72 3.12
C ILE A 14 -5.67 -8.92 3.86
N GLU A 15 -5.28 -9.09 5.12
CA GLU A 15 -5.90 -10.04 6.02
C GLU A 15 -6.73 -9.31 7.08
N VAL A 16 -7.98 -9.72 7.23
CA VAL A 16 -8.92 -9.16 8.20
C VAL A 16 -9.25 -10.24 9.23
N ARG A 17 -8.98 -9.97 10.51
CA ARG A 17 -9.29 -10.88 11.61
C ARG A 17 -10.24 -10.20 12.60
N ALA A 18 -11.29 -10.91 12.99
CA ALA A 18 -12.21 -10.46 14.02
C ALA A 18 -11.99 -11.26 15.30
N TYR A 19 -11.87 -10.56 16.42
CA TYR A 19 -11.71 -11.16 17.74
C TYR A 19 -12.91 -10.81 18.63
N PRO A 20 -13.49 -11.78 19.36
CA PRO A 20 -14.56 -11.50 20.30
C PRO A 20 -14.01 -10.73 21.51
N SER A 21 -14.56 -9.54 21.80
CA SER A 21 -14.32 -8.85 23.07
C SER A 21 -15.29 -9.32 24.15
N LYS A 22 -14.84 -9.30 25.41
CA LYS A 22 -15.69 -9.57 26.58
C LYS A 22 -16.85 -8.58 26.72
N GLN A 23 -16.80 -7.44 26.03
CA GLN A 23 -17.80 -6.37 26.09
C GLN A 23 -18.78 -6.37 24.90
N GLN A 24 -18.93 -7.48 24.17
CA GLN A 24 -19.72 -7.58 22.92
C GLN A 24 -19.23 -6.70 21.76
N GLU A 25 -18.13 -5.96 21.93
CA GLU A 25 -17.45 -5.23 20.87
C GLU A 25 -16.64 -6.19 19.98
N LYS A 26 -16.72 -6.03 18.66
CA LYS A 26 -15.87 -6.80 17.73
C LYS A 26 -14.60 -6.01 17.47
N VAL A 27 -13.47 -6.51 17.95
CA VAL A 27 -12.16 -5.94 17.59
C VAL A 27 -11.76 -6.51 16.25
N VAL A 28 -11.57 -5.65 15.26
CA VAL A 28 -11.08 -6.03 13.93
C VAL A 28 -9.62 -5.62 13.82
N VAL A 29 -8.76 -6.59 13.53
CA VAL A 29 -7.35 -6.36 13.22
C VAL A 29 -7.16 -6.53 11.72
N LEU A 30 -6.58 -5.51 11.10
CA LEU A 30 -6.26 -5.52 9.68
C LEU A 30 -4.74 -5.59 9.52
N THR A 31 -4.28 -6.61 8.81
CA THR A 31 -2.86 -6.76 8.48
C THR A 31 -2.69 -6.61 6.98
N LEU A 32 -1.78 -5.71 6.59
CA LEU A 32 -1.56 -5.34 5.21
C LEU A 32 -0.10 -5.63 4.84
N TRP A 33 0.08 -6.40 3.78
CA TRP A 33 1.38 -6.59 3.15
C TRP A 33 1.33 -6.07 1.72
N SER A 34 2.41 -5.39 1.31
CA SER A 34 2.61 -5.05 -0.08
C SER A 34 3.96 -5.54 -0.56
N HIS A 35 3.99 -5.93 -1.82
CA HIS A 35 5.19 -6.34 -2.52
C HIS A 35 5.21 -5.65 -3.88
N SER A 36 6.29 -4.95 -4.17
CA SER A 36 6.53 -4.34 -5.48
C SER A 36 7.80 -4.88 -6.09
N HIS A 37 7.71 -5.29 -7.35
CA HIS A 37 8.84 -5.79 -8.12
C HIS A 37 9.06 -4.90 -9.35
N LEU A 38 10.12 -4.09 -9.28
CA LEU A 38 10.55 -3.24 -10.39
C LEU A 38 11.39 -4.07 -11.37
N ARG A 39 10.86 -4.30 -12.59
CA ARG A 39 11.62 -5.04 -13.60
C ARG A 39 12.75 -4.18 -14.15
N ARG A 40 13.94 -4.77 -14.24
CA ARG A 40 15.09 -4.12 -14.87
C ARG A 40 14.77 -3.79 -16.34
N PRO A 41 14.88 -2.53 -16.77
CA PRO A 41 14.60 -2.15 -18.13
C PRO A 41 15.60 -2.75 -19.12
N ASN A 42 15.17 -2.97 -20.36
CA ASN A 42 16.03 -3.39 -21.46
C ASN A 42 16.80 -2.22 -22.13
N PHE A 43 16.90 -1.09 -21.42
CA PHE A 43 17.61 0.09 -21.87
C PHE A 43 18.51 0.63 -20.76
N PRO A 44 19.57 1.38 -21.10
CA PRO A 44 20.46 1.96 -20.10
C PRO A 44 19.68 2.94 -19.23
N VAL A 45 19.79 2.76 -17.91
CA VAL A 45 19.28 3.70 -16.91
C VAL A 45 20.47 4.14 -16.07
N LEU A 46 20.57 5.45 -15.84
CA LEU A 46 21.57 5.99 -14.92
C LEU A 46 21.38 5.38 -13.54
N LYS A 47 22.47 5.08 -12.84
CA LYS A 47 22.42 4.43 -11.52
C LYS A 47 21.52 5.21 -10.55
N ASP A 48 21.67 6.53 -10.50
CA ASP A 48 20.89 7.39 -9.60
C ASP A 48 19.41 7.39 -9.96
N ALA A 49 19.07 7.48 -11.25
CA ALA A 49 17.70 7.37 -11.72
C ALA A 49 17.07 6.00 -11.38
N TRP A 50 17.86 4.93 -11.41
CA TRP A 50 17.41 3.60 -10.99
C TRP A 50 17.15 3.51 -9.48
N HIS A 51 17.99 4.14 -8.66
CA HIS A 51 17.76 4.24 -7.22
C HIS A 51 16.50 5.07 -6.91
N GLU A 52 16.35 6.23 -7.54
CA GLU A 52 15.18 7.10 -7.37
C GLU A 52 13.88 6.38 -7.76
N LEU A 53 13.88 5.64 -8.87
CA LEU A 53 12.73 4.83 -9.29
C LEU A 53 12.35 3.78 -8.24
N ARG A 54 13.33 3.11 -7.63
CA ARG A 54 13.09 2.13 -6.57
C ARG A 54 12.52 2.80 -5.31
N GLU A 55 13.10 3.89 -4.87
CA GLU A 55 12.64 4.66 -3.70
C GLU A 55 11.21 5.20 -3.91
N ASN A 56 10.89 5.65 -5.12
CA ASN A 56 9.54 6.10 -5.45
C ASN A 56 8.51 4.97 -5.42
N MET A 57 8.90 3.75 -5.80
CA MET A 57 8.03 2.57 -5.69
C MET A 57 7.82 2.15 -4.23
N ASP A 58 8.86 2.17 -3.41
CA ASP A 58 8.74 1.89 -1.98
C ASP A 58 7.85 2.94 -1.28
N ARG A 59 8.01 4.23 -1.63
CA ARG A 59 7.16 5.31 -1.11
C ARG A 59 5.70 5.18 -1.55
N TRP A 60 5.47 4.80 -2.82
CA TRP A 60 4.12 4.53 -3.31
C TRP A 60 3.45 3.40 -2.50
N SER A 61 4.16 2.30 -2.24
CA SER A 61 3.68 1.18 -1.42
C SER A 61 3.29 1.63 0.00
N GLN A 62 4.14 2.43 0.65
CA GLN A 62 3.86 2.98 1.99
C GLN A 62 2.64 3.92 1.99
N ASN A 63 2.53 4.79 0.99
CA ASN A 63 1.37 5.68 0.87
C ASN A 63 0.07 4.90 0.64
N MET A 64 0.11 3.80 -0.12
CA MET A 64 -1.05 2.92 -0.29
C MET A 64 -1.46 2.29 1.04
N HIS A 65 -0.51 1.88 1.89
CA HIS A 65 -0.84 1.38 3.23
C HIS A 65 -1.58 2.42 4.06
N LYS A 66 -1.08 3.65 4.07
CA LYS A 66 -1.70 4.76 4.78
C LYS A 66 -3.11 5.04 4.27
N ASN A 67 -3.29 5.16 2.95
CA ASN A 67 -4.60 5.45 2.35
C ASN A 67 -5.65 4.37 2.66
N ILE A 68 -5.26 3.09 2.63
CA ILE A 68 -6.18 1.99 2.97
C ILE A 68 -6.60 2.09 4.44
N LEU A 69 -5.68 2.36 5.36
CA LEU A 69 -6.01 2.53 6.77
C LEU A 69 -6.93 3.73 6.99
N GLU A 70 -6.65 4.88 6.37
CA GLU A 70 -7.49 6.09 6.44
C GLU A 70 -8.90 5.86 5.87
N THR A 71 -9.01 5.10 4.77
CA THR A 71 -10.34 4.76 4.18
C THR A 71 -11.17 3.85 5.08
N LEU A 72 -10.50 3.07 5.93
CA LEU A 72 -11.12 2.11 6.84
C LEU A 72 -11.31 2.67 8.24
N GLU A 73 -10.85 3.90 8.52
CA GLU A 73 -11.24 4.59 9.75
C GLU A 73 -12.76 4.72 9.74
N PRO A 74 -13.46 4.17 10.76
CA PRO A 74 -14.90 4.31 10.83
C PRO A 74 -15.20 5.80 10.90
N SER A 75 -16.07 6.29 10.00
CA SER A 75 -16.69 7.59 10.19
C SER A 75 -17.32 7.56 11.57
N ILE A 76 -16.81 8.38 12.48
CA ILE A 76 -17.38 8.57 13.80
C ILE A 76 -18.74 9.22 13.54
N GLN A 77 -19.77 8.41 13.27
CA GLN A 77 -21.15 8.86 13.28
C GLN A 77 -21.49 9.04 14.76
N GLU A 78 -21.45 10.30 15.21
CA GLU A 78 -22.02 10.67 16.49
C GLU A 78 -23.45 10.12 16.55
N PRO A 79 -23.85 9.49 17.67
CA PRO A 79 -25.21 8.99 17.81
C PRO A 79 -26.16 10.19 17.75
N ALA A 80 -27.09 10.17 16.79
CA ALA A 80 -28.18 11.11 16.73
C ALA A 80 -28.99 11.02 18.03
N HIS A 81 -29.06 12.14 18.75
CA HIS A 81 -29.87 12.34 19.95
C HIS A 81 -31.37 12.24 19.68
#